data_AF-A0A7V9UYZ9-F1
#
_entry.id   AF-A0A7V9UYZ9-F1
#
_cell.length_a   1.000
_cell.length_b   1.000
_cell.length_c   1.000
_cell.angle_alpha   90.00
_cell.angle_beta   90.00
_cell.angle_gamma   90.00
#
_symmetry.space_group_name_H-M   'P 1'
#
loop_
_entity.id
_entity.type
_entity.pdbx_description
1 polymer ?
#
loop_
_entity_poly.entity_id
_entity_poly.type
_entity_poly.pdbx_seq_one_letter_code
_entity_poly.pdbx_strand_id
1 'polypeptide(L)'
;EYRFVGYLPRRDAERRALAAALARFGDAIVAFESPRRLPGSLAVLAEAMPDRPVAVCRELTKRFEEVVRGRLDEVAEAFRDPPRGEITLVLGRFVVEVRDVSEVAIRTVAELVEAGVPRKQAVDVVARLTGAARNTLYRASLQQLRDTR
;
A
#
# COMPACT_ATOMS: atom_id res chain seq x y z
N GLU A 1 -1.72 9.62 13.96
CA GLU A 1 -2.65 8.58 14.43
C GLU A 1 -2.06 7.21 14.11
N TYR A 2 -2.51 6.13 14.77
CA TYR A 2 -2.09 4.76 14.46
C TYR A 2 -3.29 3.82 14.48
N ARG A 3 -3.19 2.70 13.75
CA ARG A 3 -4.18 1.63 13.78
C ARG A 3 -3.58 0.35 14.35
N PHE A 4 -4.22 -0.21 15.35
CA PHE A 4 -3.90 -1.55 15.83
C PHE A 4 -4.78 -2.59 15.10
N VAL A 5 -4.15 -3.61 14.50
CA VAL A 5 -4.83 -4.61 13.67
C VAL A 5 -4.83 -6.02 14.28
N GLY A 6 -4.32 -6.19 15.50
CA GLY A 6 -4.18 -7.50 16.11
C GLY A 6 -3.18 -8.38 15.35
N TYR A 7 -3.48 -9.68 15.22
CA TYR A 7 -2.62 -10.60 14.48
C TYR A 7 -2.86 -10.52 12.97
N LEU A 8 -1.78 -10.59 12.18
CA LEU A 8 -1.90 -10.67 10.72
C LEU A 8 -2.64 -11.96 10.29
N PRO A 9 -3.40 -11.93 9.17
CA PRO A 9 -4.14 -13.08 8.67
C PRO A 9 -3.28 -14.30 8.38
N ARG A 10 -3.77 -15.49 8.77
CA ARG A 10 -3.04 -16.76 8.61
C ARG A 10 -2.98 -17.19 7.14
N ARG A 11 -4.11 -17.08 6.43
CA ARG A 11 -4.19 -17.49 5.03
C ARG A 11 -3.45 -16.49 4.16
N ASP A 12 -2.69 -17.02 3.21
CA ASP A 12 -1.81 -16.23 2.36
C ASP A 12 -2.58 -15.22 1.49
N ALA A 13 -3.72 -15.63 0.93
CA ALA A 13 -4.61 -14.75 0.17
C ALA A 13 -5.13 -13.56 1.00
N GLU A 14 -5.58 -13.82 2.24
CA GLU A 14 -6.05 -12.77 3.16
C GLU A 14 -4.92 -11.83 3.57
N ARG A 15 -3.71 -12.37 3.77
CA ARG A 15 -2.53 -11.58 4.11
C ARG A 15 -2.11 -10.67 2.95
N ARG A 16 -2.12 -11.14 1.70
CA ARG A 16 -1.88 -10.30 0.52
C ARG A 16 -2.95 -9.23 0.35
N ALA A 17 -4.22 -9.58 0.54
CA ALA A 17 -5.32 -8.62 0.49
C ALA A 17 -5.14 -7.51 1.55
N LEU A 18 -4.76 -7.89 2.78
CA LEU A 18 -4.42 -6.93 3.82
C LEU A 18 -3.22 -6.07 3.40
N ALA A 19 -2.12 -6.65 2.92
CA ALA A 19 -0.94 -5.91 2.49
C ALA A 19 -1.28 -4.85 1.41
N ALA A 20 -2.08 -5.22 0.42
CA ALA A 20 -2.55 -4.29 -0.61
C ALA A 20 -3.40 -3.14 -0.04
N ALA A 21 -4.26 -3.42 0.95
CA ALA A 21 -5.04 -2.40 1.64
C ALA A 21 -4.14 -1.48 2.48
N LEU A 22 -3.17 -2.04 3.20
CA LEU A 22 -2.24 -1.29 4.05
C LEU A 22 -1.29 -0.42 3.24
N ALA A 23 -0.90 -0.84 2.03
CA ALA A 23 -0.08 -0.03 1.11
C ALA A 23 -0.75 1.30 0.73
N ARG A 24 -2.09 1.36 0.80
CA ARG A 24 -2.88 2.57 0.54
C ARG A 24 -3.13 3.41 1.79
N PHE A 25 -2.72 2.93 2.97
CA PHE A 25 -3.00 3.54 4.25
C PHE A 25 -1.72 4.14 4.84
N GLY A 26 -1.65 5.48 4.85
CA GLY A 26 -0.43 6.21 5.19
C GLY A 26 -0.10 6.29 6.67
N ASP A 27 -1.10 6.14 7.58
CA ASP A 27 -0.84 6.19 9.02
C ASP A 27 -0.09 4.96 9.54
N ALA A 28 0.49 5.09 10.73
CA ALA A 28 1.23 3.99 11.35
C ALA A 28 0.30 2.81 11.70
N ILE A 29 0.83 1.59 11.63
CA ILE A 29 0.07 0.37 11.88
C ILE A 29 0.84 -0.49 12.89
N VAL A 30 0.12 -1.02 13.87
CA VAL A 30 0.67 -1.93 14.88
C VAL A 30 -0.01 -3.28 14.75
N ALA A 31 0.77 -4.35 14.64
CA ALA A 31 0.30 -5.72 14.53
C ALA A 31 1.09 -6.66 15.42
N PHE A 32 0.49 -7.78 15.82
CA PHE A 32 1.19 -8.91 16.40
C PHE A 32 1.46 -9.98 15.36
N GLU A 33 2.53 -10.75 15.56
CA GLU A 33 2.83 -11.91 14.72
C GLU A 33 3.48 -13.04 15.50
N SER A 34 3.23 -14.27 15.08
CA SER A 34 3.97 -15.43 15.56
C SER A 34 5.37 -15.45 14.95
N PRO A 35 6.43 -15.77 15.70
CA PRO A 35 7.79 -15.82 15.16
C PRO A 35 7.93 -16.76 13.95
N ARG A 36 7.21 -17.90 13.97
CA ARG A 36 7.21 -18.85 12.86
C ARG A 36 6.60 -18.30 11.58
N ARG A 37 5.69 -17.35 11.71
CA ARG A 37 4.98 -16.72 10.59
C ARG A 37 5.64 -15.44 10.11
N LEU A 38 6.46 -14.82 10.96
CA LEU A 38 7.08 -13.53 10.69
C LEU A 38 7.79 -13.48 9.33
N PRO A 39 8.64 -14.46 8.93
CA PRO A 39 9.33 -14.38 7.64
C PRO A 39 8.36 -14.27 6.46
N GLY A 40 7.33 -15.13 6.43
CA GLY A 40 6.31 -15.13 5.38
C GLY A 40 5.42 -13.87 5.40
N SER A 41 5.18 -13.31 6.59
CA SER A 41 4.42 -12.07 6.72
C SER A 41 5.22 -10.85 6.26
N LEU A 42 6.51 -10.76 6.62
CA LEU A 42 7.39 -9.69 6.15
C LEU A 42 7.60 -9.76 4.63
N ALA A 43 7.79 -10.95 4.07
CA ALA A 43 7.91 -11.13 2.62
C ALA A 43 6.68 -10.59 1.87
N VAL A 44 5.47 -10.98 2.28
CA VAL A 44 4.22 -10.50 1.66
C VAL A 44 4.03 -9.00 1.81
N LEU A 45 4.40 -8.43 2.96
CA LEU A 45 4.33 -6.99 3.16
C LEU A 45 5.38 -6.27 2.28
N ALA A 46 6.58 -6.84 2.12
CA ALA A 46 7.66 -6.24 1.34
C ALA A 46 7.34 -6.21 -0.15
N GLU A 47 6.66 -7.25 -0.66
CA GLU A 47 6.13 -7.27 -2.02
C GLU A 47 5.19 -6.07 -2.30
N ALA A 48 4.40 -5.65 -1.30
CA ALA A 48 3.39 -4.61 -1.46
C ALA A 48 3.90 -3.18 -1.17
N MET A 49 4.85 -3.03 -0.24
CA MET A 49 5.34 -1.73 0.23
C MET A 49 6.81 -1.81 0.69
N PRO A 50 7.76 -2.10 -0.22
CA PRO A 50 9.14 -2.42 0.13
C PRO A 50 9.84 -1.30 0.91
N ASP A 51 9.62 -0.05 0.52
CA ASP A 51 10.27 1.12 1.12
C ASP A 51 9.63 1.59 2.43
N ARG A 52 8.53 0.95 2.86
CA ARG A 52 7.82 1.39 4.06
C ARG A 52 8.69 1.16 5.29
N PRO A 53 8.90 2.17 6.15
CA PRO A 53 9.61 1.96 7.41
C PRO A 53 8.89 0.92 8.26
N VAL A 54 9.63 0.00 8.86
CA VAL A 54 9.11 -1.02 9.77
C VAL A 54 10.00 -1.19 10.99
N ALA A 55 9.41 -1.54 12.12
CA ALA A 55 10.09 -2.05 13.30
C ALA A 55 9.56 -3.43 13.67
N VAL A 56 10.46 -4.39 13.89
CA VAL A 56 10.19 -5.67 14.54
C VAL A 56 10.65 -5.56 15.99
N CYS A 57 9.70 -5.50 16.91
CA CYS A 57 9.96 -5.46 18.34
C CYS A 57 9.79 -6.86 18.93
N ARG A 58 10.80 -7.34 19.65
CA ARG A 58 10.84 -8.67 20.25
C ARG A 58 10.89 -8.57 21.76
N GLU A 59 10.12 -9.42 22.45
CA GLU A 59 10.23 -9.62 23.90
C GLU A 59 10.18 -8.30 24.70
N LEU A 60 9.34 -7.35 24.25
CA LEU A 60 9.15 -6.04 24.90
C LEU A 60 8.85 -6.26 26.39
N THR A 61 9.50 -5.48 27.28
CA THR A 61 9.46 -5.60 28.76
C THR A 61 10.25 -6.75 29.39
N LYS A 62 10.90 -7.62 28.60
CA LYS A 62 11.73 -8.71 29.10
C LYS A 62 13.22 -8.37 28.98
N ARG A 63 14.08 -9.12 29.71
CA ARG A 63 15.54 -8.88 29.78
C ARG A 63 16.26 -8.91 28.42
N PHE A 64 15.63 -9.49 27.39
CA PHE A 64 16.18 -9.67 26.05
C PHE A 64 15.39 -8.87 24.99
N GLU A 65 14.92 -7.67 25.35
CA GLU A 65 14.25 -6.76 24.44
C GLU A 65 15.16 -6.42 23.24
N GLU A 66 14.60 -6.54 22.03
CA GLU A 66 15.29 -6.20 20.80
C GLU A 66 14.33 -5.46 19.87
N VAL A 67 14.82 -4.39 19.23
CA VAL A 67 14.08 -3.71 18.18
C VAL A 67 14.94 -3.53 16.94
N VAL A 68 14.55 -4.22 15.88
CA VAL A 68 15.18 -4.08 14.56
C VAL A 68 14.32 -3.15 13.71
N ARG A 69 14.92 -2.11 13.12
CA ARG A 69 14.24 -1.12 12.30
C ARG A 69 14.94 -0.96 10.95
N GLY A 70 14.17 -0.66 9.91
CA GLY A 70 14.69 -0.41 8.56
C GLY A 70 13.56 -0.25 7.56
N ARG A 71 13.88 -0.31 6.28
CA ARG A 71 12.86 -0.51 5.24
C ARG A 71 12.31 -1.93 5.32
N LEU A 72 11.13 -2.12 4.75
CA LEU A 72 10.43 -3.39 4.89
C LEU A 72 11.14 -4.53 4.17
N ASP A 73 11.74 -4.24 3.01
CA ASP A 73 12.57 -5.18 2.27
C ASP A 73 13.84 -5.58 3.04
N GLU A 74 14.56 -4.61 3.58
CA GLU A 74 15.77 -4.83 4.39
C GLU A 74 15.47 -5.66 5.64
N VAL A 75 14.36 -5.35 6.33
CA VAL A 75 13.94 -6.07 7.52
C VAL A 75 13.41 -7.46 7.17
N ALA A 76 12.69 -7.63 6.05
CA ALA A 76 12.29 -8.95 5.57
C ALA A 76 13.51 -9.85 5.32
N GLU A 77 14.57 -9.30 4.75
CA GLU A 77 15.84 -10.00 4.52
C GLU A 77 16.53 -10.40 5.83
N ALA A 78 16.52 -9.52 6.84
CA ALA A 78 17.10 -9.79 8.16
C ALA A 78 16.34 -10.88 8.95
N PHE A 79 15.05 -11.08 8.66
CA PHE A 79 14.18 -12.06 9.33
C PHE A 79 13.75 -13.22 8.41
N ARG A 80 14.65 -13.69 7.53
CA ARG A 80 14.41 -14.91 6.74
C ARG A 80 14.22 -16.15 7.61
N ASP A 81 14.96 -16.21 8.72
CA ASP A 81 14.80 -17.27 9.70
C ASP A 81 13.84 -16.84 10.82
N PRO A 82 12.95 -17.74 11.29
CA PRO A 82 12.05 -17.44 12.39
C PRO A 82 12.79 -17.00 13.67
N PRO A 83 12.50 -15.81 14.22
CA PRO A 83 13.06 -15.42 15.50
C PRO A 83 12.42 -16.21 16.65
N ARG A 84 12.81 -15.88 17.89
CA ARG A 84 12.15 -16.39 19.11
C ARG A 84 11.43 -15.27 19.84
N GLY A 85 10.40 -15.64 20.60
CA GLY A 85 9.69 -14.76 21.51
C GLY A 85 8.35 -14.24 21.00
N GLU A 86 7.86 -13.17 21.59
CA GLU A 86 6.68 -12.43 21.16
C GLU A 86 7.09 -11.31 20.21
N ILE A 87 6.34 -11.15 19.12
CA ILE A 87 6.66 -10.18 18.08
C ILE A 87 5.55 -9.14 17.98
N THR A 88 5.95 -7.87 18.05
CA THR A 88 5.13 -6.73 17.65
C THR A 88 5.76 -6.10 16.41
N LEU A 89 4.96 -5.95 15.36
CA LEU A 89 5.30 -5.23 14.14
C LEU A 89 4.74 -3.82 14.20
N VAL A 90 5.57 -2.84 13.91
CA VAL A 90 5.15 -1.45 13.73
C VAL A 90 5.51 -1.02 12.31
N LEU A 91 4.51 -0.89 11.45
CA LEU A 91 4.68 -0.26 10.15
C LEU A 91 4.60 1.26 10.37
N GLY A 92 5.68 1.95 10.00
CA GLY A 92 5.78 3.39 10.10
C GLY A 92 4.77 4.10 9.21
N ARG A 93 4.56 5.38 9.51
CA ARG A 93 3.83 6.28 8.64
C ARG A 93 4.57 6.37 7.31
N PHE A 94 3.84 6.34 6.21
CA PHE A 94 4.41 6.41 4.88
C PHE A 94 3.63 7.42 4.04
N VAL A 95 4.33 8.17 3.21
CA VAL A 95 3.67 9.00 2.20
C VAL A 95 3.18 8.02 1.15
N VAL A 96 1.89 7.68 1.23
CA VAL A 96 1.25 6.93 0.17
C VAL A 96 1.07 7.91 -0.97
N GLU A 97 1.85 7.74 -2.03
CA GLU A 97 1.44 8.24 -3.33
C GLU A 97 0.14 7.52 -3.65
N VAL A 98 -0.98 8.21 -3.41
CA VAL A 98 -2.26 7.78 -3.96
C VAL A 98 -1.98 7.69 -5.46
N ARG A 99 -1.92 6.48 -6.04
CA ARG A 99 -2.07 6.34 -7.48
C ARG A 99 -3.36 7.03 -7.78
N ASP A 100 -3.19 8.23 -8.31
CA ASP A 100 -4.13 9.31 -8.13
C ASP A 100 -5.46 8.80 -8.65
N VAL A 101 -6.57 9.00 -7.91
CA VAL A 101 -7.89 8.74 -8.50
C VAL A 101 -7.97 9.39 -9.89
N SER A 102 -7.24 10.48 -10.06
CA SER A 102 -6.91 11.12 -11.33
C SER A 102 -6.32 10.19 -12.39
N GLU A 103 -5.33 9.33 -12.15
CA GLU A 103 -4.70 8.51 -13.21
C GLU A 103 -5.65 7.42 -13.76
N VAL A 104 -6.36 6.72 -12.87
CA VAL A 104 -7.40 5.77 -13.30
C VAL A 104 -8.53 6.50 -14.02
N ALA A 105 -8.96 7.64 -13.50
CA ALA A 105 -9.97 8.48 -14.14
C ALA A 105 -9.52 8.99 -15.51
N ILE A 106 -8.26 9.39 -15.67
CA ILE A 106 -7.65 9.84 -16.93
C ILE A 106 -7.69 8.70 -17.96
N ARG A 107 -7.29 7.48 -17.59
CA ARG A 107 -7.37 6.31 -18.47
C ARG A 107 -8.82 5.98 -18.85
N THR A 108 -9.75 5.99 -17.91
CA THR A 108 -11.17 5.76 -18.19
C THR A 108 -11.74 6.82 -19.14
N VAL A 109 -11.31 8.08 -19.04
CA VAL A 109 -11.68 9.12 -20.03
C VAL A 109 -11.15 8.76 -21.42
N ALA A 110 -9.91 8.28 -21.54
CA ALA A 110 -9.34 7.90 -22.83
C ALA A 110 -10.10 6.72 -23.47
N GLU A 111 -10.39 5.66 -22.71
CA GLU A 111 -11.15 4.48 -23.17
C GLU A 111 -12.55 4.87 -23.68
N LEU A 112 -13.27 5.76 -22.97
CA LEU A 112 -14.57 6.25 -23.41
C LEU A 112 -14.48 7.05 -24.71
N VAL A 113 -13.42 7.83 -24.89
CA VAL A 113 -13.19 8.60 -26.12
C VAL A 113 -12.88 7.68 -27.30
N GLU A 114 -12.06 6.65 -27.08
CA GLU A 114 -11.79 5.61 -28.10
C GLU A 114 -13.06 4.85 -28.49
N ALA A 115 -13.97 4.62 -27.54
CA ALA A 115 -15.30 4.06 -27.78
C ALA A 115 -16.28 5.04 -28.48
N GLY A 116 -15.83 6.24 -28.86
CA GLY A 116 -16.61 7.22 -29.62
C GLY A 116 -17.40 8.22 -28.77
N VAL A 117 -17.27 8.20 -27.44
CA VAL A 117 -17.92 9.19 -26.58
C VAL A 117 -17.20 10.55 -26.74
N PRO A 118 -17.93 11.67 -26.93
CA PRO A 118 -17.32 12.98 -26.95
C PRO A 118 -16.51 13.24 -25.68
N ARG A 119 -15.23 13.62 -25.81
CA ARG A 119 -14.29 13.80 -24.69
C ARG A 119 -14.83 14.65 -23.54
N LYS A 120 -15.55 15.73 -23.87
CA LYS A 120 -16.18 16.58 -22.86
C LYS A 120 -17.17 15.79 -21.99
N GLN A 121 -17.98 14.95 -22.62
CA GLN A 121 -18.96 14.09 -21.95
C GLN A 121 -18.28 12.96 -21.17
N ALA A 122 -17.23 12.34 -21.72
CA ALA A 122 -16.42 11.35 -21.00
C ALA A 122 -15.83 11.94 -19.71
N VAL A 123 -15.25 13.14 -19.78
CA VAL A 123 -14.73 13.86 -18.61
C VAL A 123 -15.83 14.17 -17.59
N ASP A 124 -17.01 14.62 -18.05
CA ASP A 124 -18.14 14.93 -17.15
C ASP A 124 -18.64 13.69 -16.40
N VAL A 125 -18.76 12.57 -17.11
CA VAL A 125 -19.18 11.29 -16.51
C VAL A 125 -18.15 10.81 -15.49
N VAL A 126 -16.87 10.80 -15.85
CA VAL A 126 -15.80 10.30 -14.98
C VAL A 126 -15.59 11.22 -13.76
N ALA A 127 -15.59 12.55 -13.94
CA ALA A 127 -15.49 13.49 -12.83
C ALA A 127 -16.60 13.28 -11.80
N ARG A 128 -17.83 13.09 -12.26
CA ARG A 128 -18.99 12.83 -11.39
C ARG A 128 -18.89 11.50 -10.65
N LEU A 129 -18.37 10.44 -11.29
CA LEU A 129 -18.27 9.11 -10.70
C LEU A 129 -17.08 8.97 -9.72
N THR A 130 -16.01 9.73 -9.95
CA THR A 130 -14.75 9.59 -9.21
C THR A 130 -14.50 10.74 -8.22
N GLY A 131 -15.23 11.85 -8.33
CA GLY A 131 -14.97 13.07 -7.57
C GLY A 131 -13.74 13.85 -8.05
N ALA A 132 -13.06 13.40 -9.11
CA ALA A 132 -11.87 14.06 -9.62
C ALA A 132 -12.20 15.40 -10.29
N ALA A 133 -11.28 16.37 -10.17
CA ALA A 133 -11.46 17.71 -10.70
C ALA A 133 -11.53 17.68 -12.24
N ARG A 134 -12.69 18.08 -12.78
CA ARG A 134 -13.01 18.10 -14.22
C ARG A 134 -11.91 18.72 -15.09
N ASN A 135 -11.40 19.88 -14.68
CA ASN A 135 -10.37 20.61 -15.43
C ASN A 135 -9.04 19.86 -15.46
N THR A 136 -8.70 19.18 -14.37
CA THR A 136 -7.51 18.34 -14.26
C THR A 136 -7.62 17.14 -15.20
N LEU A 137 -8.75 16.42 -15.16
CA LEU A 137 -9.03 15.28 -16.06
C LEU A 137 -8.98 15.69 -17.53
N TYR A 138 -9.58 16.83 -17.89
CA TYR A 138 -9.59 17.29 -19.28
C TYR A 138 -8.17 17.57 -19.80
N ARG A 139 -7.36 18.34 -19.04
CA ARG A 139 -5.98 18.66 -19.42
C ARG A 139 -5.11 17.41 -19.53
N ALA A 140 -5.18 16.54 -18.53
CA ALA A 140 -4.36 15.34 -18.49
C ALA A 140 -4.75 14.33 -19.60
N SER A 141 -6.03 14.19 -19.92
CA SER A 141 -6.48 13.35 -21.06
C SER A 141 -5.92 13.83 -22.41
N LEU A 142 -5.70 15.15 -22.58
CA LEU A 142 -5.14 15.73 -23.80
C LEU A 142 -3.62 15.51 -23.87
N GLN A 143 -2.93 15.59 -22.73
CA GLN A 143 -1.51 15.30 -22.62
C GLN A 143 -1.23 13.84 -22.99
N GLN A 144 -1.99 12.90 -22.42
CA GLN A 144 -1.84 11.47 -22.71
C GLN A 144 -2.04 11.13 -24.19
N LEU A 145 -2.96 11.79 -24.89
CA LEU A 145 -3.14 11.62 -26.34
C LEU A 145 -1.91 12.05 -27.15
N ARG A 146 -1.19 13.06 -26.67
CA ARG A 146 0.03 13.56 -27.32
C ARG A 146 1.20 12.62 -27.10
N ASP A 147 1.26 11.96 -25.95
CA ASP A 147 2.34 11.04 -25.59
C ASP A 147 2.19 9.65 -26.24
N THR A 148 0.96 9.27 -26.62
CA THR A 148 0.67 8.00 -27.33
C THR A 148 0.77 8.11 -28.87
N ARG A 149 1.11 9.29 -29.42
CA ARG A 149 1.28 9.54 -30.86
C ARG A 149 2.75 9.77 -31.21
#